data_AF-A0A956K381-F1
#
_entry.id   AF-A0A956K381-F1
#
_cell.length_a   1.000
_cell.length_b   1.000
_cell.length_c   1.000
_cell.angle_alpha   90.00
_cell.angle_beta   90.00
_cell.angle_gamma   90.00
#
_symmetry.space_group_name_H-M   'P 1'
#
loop_
_entity.id
_entity.type
_entity.pdbx_description
1 polymer ?
#
loop_
_entity_poly.entity_id
_entity_poly.type
_entity_poly.pdbx_seq_one_letter_code
_entity_poly.pdbx_strand_id
1 'polypeptide(L)' 'MSRKKISTTVYITPEQDAQLKVLHARTKVPVAEYIRQGIDLVLDKYKEHLPGQVDLFGAPAVGDGE' A
#
# COMPACT_ATOMS: atom_id res chain seq x y z
N MET A 1 -3.18 4.98 17.47
CA MET A 1 -3.15 3.51 17.51
C MET A 1 -2.09 3.02 16.53
N SER A 2 -1.11 2.21 16.97
CA SER A 2 -0.05 1.68 16.11
C SER A 2 -0.66 0.88 14.96
N ARG A 3 -0.64 1.43 13.73
CA ARG A 3 -1.12 0.74 12.53
C ARG A 3 -0.31 -0.55 12.38
N LYS A 4 -0.89 -1.70 12.76
CA LYS A 4 -0.23 -3.00 12.68
C LYS A 4 0.21 -3.20 11.24
N LYS A 5 1.52 -3.37 11.02
CA LYS A 5 2.06 -3.68 9.69
C LYS A 5 1.66 -5.12 9.37
N ILE A 6 0.94 -5.31 8.26
CA ILE A 6 0.64 -6.64 7.72
C ILE A 6 1.77 -6.97 6.73
N SER A 7 2.40 -8.13 6.91
CA SER A 7 3.33 -8.67 5.91
C SER A 7 2.51 -9.34 4.82
N THR A 8 2.78 -9.00 3.56
CA THR A 8 2.05 -9.55 2.41
C THR A 8 3.03 -9.93 1.31
N THR A 9 2.88 -11.14 0.78
CA THR A 9 3.60 -11.62 -0.40
C THR A 9 2.82 -11.25 -1.66
N VAL A 10 3.49 -10.69 -2.65
CA VAL A 10 2.89 -10.33 -3.94
C VAL A 10 3.67 -10.95 -5.09
N TYR A 11 2.97 -11.31 -6.16
CA TYR A 11 3.59 -11.76 -7.40
C TYR A 11 3.83 -10.55 -8.31
N ILE A 12 5.03 -10.46 -8.87
CA ILE A 12 5.42 -9.48 -9.87
C ILE A 12 6.12 -10.19 -11.02
N THR A 13 6.18 -9.54 -12.17
CA THR A 13 6.91 -10.06 -13.33
C THR A 13 8.43 -9.93 -13.14
N PRO A 14 9.24 -10.76 -13.81
CA PRO A 14 10.70 -10.64 -13.77
C PRO A 14 11.21 -9.26 -14.20
N GLU A 15 10.56 -8.63 -15.18
CA GLU A 15 10.89 -7.29 -15.68
C GLU A 15 10.66 -6.23 -14.60
N GLN A 16 9.55 -6.34 -13.86
CA GLN A 16 9.26 -5.44 -12.73
C GLN A 16 10.29 -5.60 -11.61
N ASP A 17 10.69 -6.83 -11.26
CA ASP A 17 11.75 -7.07 -10.27
C ASP A 17 13.07 -6.43 -10.68
N ALA A 18 13.49 -6.63 -11.94
CA ALA A 18 14.71 -6.05 -12.47
C ALA A 18 14.69 -4.51 -12.42
N GLN A 19 13.58 -3.89 -12.82
CA GLN A 19 13.41 -2.43 -12.78
C GLN A 19 13.42 -1.88 -11.35
N LEU A 20 12.72 -2.55 -10.42
CA LEU A 20 12.69 -2.16 -9.00
C LEU A 20 14.07 -2.26 -8.34
N LYS A 21 14.85 -3.29 -8.67
CA LYS A 21 16.25 -3.43 -8.19
C LYS A 21 17.15 -2.30 -8.70
N VAL A 22 17.04 -1.93 -9.98
CA VAL A 22 17.77 -0.78 -10.53
C VAL A 22 17.37 0.52 -9.83
N LEU A 23 16.08 0.71 -9.58
CA LEU A 23 15.56 1.89 -8.90
C LEU A 23 16.08 1.96 -7.45
N HIS A 24 16.04 0.86 -6.70
CA HIS A 24 16.63 0.76 -5.37
C HIS A 24 18.13 1.07 -5.39
N ALA A 25 18.89 0.51 -6.34
CA ALA A 25 20.34 0.72 -6.41
C ALA A 25 20.71 2.20 -6.57
N ARG A 26 19.91 2.95 -7.35
CA ARG A 26 20.11 4.38 -7.62
C ARG A 26 19.64 5.28 -6.48
N THR A 27 18.50 4.97 -5.86
CA THR A 27 17.82 5.85 -4.89
C THR A 27 18.10 5.49 -3.43
N LYS A 28 18.58 4.27 -3.18
CA LYS A 28 18.72 3.63 -1.85
C LYS A 28 17.41 3.44 -1.09
N VAL A 29 16.27 3.70 -1.73
CA VAL A 29 14.94 3.47 -1.15
C VAL A 29 14.59 1.98 -1.28
N PRO A 30 14.11 1.30 -0.22
CA PRO A 30 13.76 -0.12 -0.28
C PRO A 30 12.68 -0.44 -1.33
N VAL A 31 12.80 -1.59 -2.00
CA VAL A 31 11.81 -2.04 -3.00
C VAL A 31 10.38 -2.08 -2.44
N ALA A 32 10.22 -2.49 -1.17
CA ALA A 32 8.94 -2.52 -0.49
C ALA A 32 8.28 -1.14 -0.31
N GLU A 33 9.05 -0.05 -0.35
CA GLU A 33 8.49 1.31 -0.35
C GLU A 33 7.83 1.61 -1.70
N TYR A 34 8.48 1.27 -2.81
CA TYR A 34 7.89 1.46 -4.15
C TYR A 34 6.65 0.62 -4.39
N ILE A 35 6.62 -0.62 -3.90
CA ILE A 35 5.42 -1.46 -3.98
C ILE A 35 4.27 -0.79 -3.23
N ARG A 36 4.51 -0.25 -2.03
CA ARG A 36 3.48 0.48 -1.26
C ARG A 36 3.03 1.76 -1.95
N GLN A 37 3.95 2.56 -2.48
CA GLN A 37 3.60 3.74 -3.27
C GLN A 37 2.73 3.37 -4.49
N GLY A 38 3.06 2.28 -5.17
CA GLY A 38 2.23 1.76 -6.27
C GLY A 38 0.81 1.39 -5.81
N ILE A 39 0.69 0.72 -4.66
CA ILE A 39 -0.61 0.41 -4.05
C ILE A 39 -1.38 1.69 -3.70
N ASP A 40 -0.73 2.66 -3.05
CA ASP A 40 -1.36 3.94 -2.66
C ASP A 40 -1.85 4.72 -3.89
N LEU A 41 -1.07 4.77 -4.97
CA LEU A 41 -1.45 5.40 -6.23
C LEU A 41 -2.68 4.73 -6.87
N VAL A 42 -2.75 3.40 -6.84
CA VAL A 42 -3.91 2.66 -7.35
C VAL A 42 -5.13 2.89 -6.47
N LEU A 43 -4.98 2.86 -5.15
CA LEU A 43 -6.09 3.09 -4.22
C LEU A 43 -6.65 4.51 -4.34
N ASP A 44 -5.80 5.53 -4.47
CA ASP A 44 -6.26 6.90 -4.70
C ASP A 44 -7.01 7.03 -6.04
N LYS A 45 -6.50 6.37 -7.09
CA LYS A 45 -7.14 6.34 -8.40
C LYS A 45 -8.54 5.70 -8.37
N TYR A 46 -8.76 4.68 -7.55
CA TYR A 46 -10.04 3.97 -7.45
C TYR A 46 -10.84 4.32 -6.19
N LYS A 47 -10.53 5.42 -5.51
CA LYS A 47 -11.17 5.80 -4.24
C LYS A 47 -12.70 5.89 -4.30
N GLU A 48 -13.25 6.28 -5.43
CA GLU A 48 -14.70 6.40 -5.65
C GLU A 48 -15.41 5.04 -5.73
N HIS A 49 -14.66 3.98 -6.04
CA HIS A 49 -15.16 2.60 -6.06
C HIS A 49 -14.97 1.88 -4.73
N LEU A 50 -14.19 2.46 -3.82
CA LEU A 50 -14.08 1.94 -2.46
C LEU A 50 -15.32 2.38 -1.68
N PRO A 51 -15.98 1.48 -0.93
CA PRO A 51 -17.07 1.89 -0.06
C PRO A 51 -16.53 2.98 0.87
N GLY A 52 -17.09 4.18 0.73
CA GLY A 52 -16.56 5.36 1.39
C GLY A 52 -16.66 5.23 2.90
N GLN A 53 -15.55 4.96 3.56
CA GLN A 53 -15.35 5.52 4.89
C GLN A 53 -14.74 6.90 4.67
N VAL A 54 -15.62 7.90 4.51
CA VAL A 54 -15.26 9.26 4.88
C VAL A 54 -14.98 9.22 6.38
N ASP A 55 -13.73 8.92 6.76
CA ASP A 55 -13.25 9.23 8.10
C ASP A 55 -13.20 10.75 8.20
N LEU A 56 -14.33 11.38 8.56
CA LEU A 56 -14.37 12.80 8.89
C LEU A 56 -13.51 13.09 10.13
N PHE A 57 -13.14 12.06 10.90
CA PHE A 57 -12.19 12.12 12.01
C PHE A 57 -11.48 10.77 12.09
N GLY A 58 -10.16 10.73 11.86
CA GLY A 58 -9.38 9.49 11.78
C GLY A 58 -9.39 8.64 13.05
N ALA A 59 -10.36 7.73 13.16
CA ALA A 59 -10.36 6.62 14.09
C ALA A 59 -11.07 5.42 13.44
N PRO A 60 -10.51 4.19 13.52
CA PRO A 60 -11.16 3.03 12.93
C PRO A 60 -12.50 2.79 13.61
N ALA A 61 -13.52 2.51 12.80
CA ALA A 61 -14.81 2.02 13.26
C ALA A 61 -14.57 0.70 14.02
N VAL A 62 -14.66 0.78 15.34
CA VAL A 62 -14.84 -0.39 16.19
C VAL A 62 -16.21 -0.93 15.86
N GLY A 63 -16.24 -2.03 15.10
CA GLY A 63 -17.39 -2.92 15.07
C GLY A 63 -17.30 -3.83 16.28
N ASP A 64 -17.94 -3.44 17.36
CA ASP A 64 -18.42 -4.36 18.40
C ASP A 64 -19.47 -5.31 17.78
N GLY A 65 -19.39 -6.59 18.13
CA GLY A 65 -20.37 -7.64 17.79
C GLY A 65 -19.67 -8.86 17.16
N GLU A 66 -19.63 -10.05 17.76
CA GLU A 66 -20.35 -10.62 18.91
C GLU A 66 -19.49 -11.78 19.48
#